data_AF-A0A920LEW3-F1
#
_entry.id   AF-A0A920LEW3-F1
#
_cell.length_a   1.000
_cell.length_b   1.000
_cell.length_c   1.000
_cell.angle_alpha   90.00
_cell.angle_beta   90.00
_cell.angle_gamma   90.00
#
_symmetry.space_group_name_H-M   'P 1'
#
loop_
_entity.id
_entity.type
_entity.pdbx_description
1 polymer ?
#
loop_
_entity_poly.entity_id
_entity_poly.type
_entity_poly.pdbx_seq_one_letter_code
_entity_poly.pdbx_strand_id
1 'polypeptide(L)' 'MTLTSRAFHNDKLGDYMEFATKLFGFDSFYHEYWCEGVETSIKLSRKWGYLKRRSMKI' A
#
# COMPACT_ATOMS: atom_id res chain seq x y z
N MET A 1 -11.14 9.00 -18.72
CA MET A 1 -10.76 9.18 -17.30
C MET A 1 -11.53 8.17 -16.47
N THR A 2 -10.92 7.05 -16.11
CA THR A 2 -11.52 6.00 -15.26
C THR A 2 -11.16 6.25 -13.81
N LEU A 3 -11.90 7.15 -13.17
CA LEU A 3 -11.82 7.42 -11.74
C LEU A 3 -12.54 6.28 -11.00
N THR A 4 -11.87 5.13 -10.81
CA THR A 4 -12.44 4.05 -9.99
C THR A 4 -12.31 4.47 -8.53
N SER A 5 -13.44 4.74 -7.88
CA SER A 5 -13.48 4.90 -6.44
C SER A 5 -13.22 3.55 -5.78
N ARG A 6 -12.37 3.49 -4.75
CA ARG A 6 -12.16 2.27 -3.93
C ARG A 6 -13.38 1.88 -3.09
N ALA A 7 -14.46 2.68 -3.13
CA ALA A 7 -15.72 2.34 -2.50
C ALA A 7 -16.43 1.16 -3.18
N PHE A 8 -16.09 0.85 -4.44
CA PHE A 8 -16.68 -0.26 -5.20
C PHE A 8 -15.60 -1.21 -5.72
N HIS A 9 -15.91 -2.51 -5.77
CA HIS A 9 -14.99 -3.52 -6.28
C HIS A 9 -14.77 -3.34 -7.79
N ASN A 10 -13.51 -3.30 -8.21
CA ASN A 10 -13.10 -3.20 -9.62
C ASN A 10 -12.42 -4.51 -10.02
N ASP A 11 -12.88 -5.09 -11.13
CA ASP A 11 -12.46 -6.36 -11.69
C ASP A 11 -11.02 -6.37 -12.21
N LYS A 12 -10.44 -5.21 -12.55
CA LYS A 12 -9.08 -5.07 -13.09
C LYS A 12 -8.02 -4.69 -12.06
N LEU A 13 -8.45 -4.17 -10.91
CA LEU A 13 -7.52 -3.71 -9.87
C LEU A 13 -6.81 -4.89 -9.20
N GLY A 14 -7.50 -6.02 -9.05
CA GLY A 14 -6.94 -7.26 -8.50
C GLY A 14 -5.78 -7.80 -9.35
N ASP A 15 -6.02 -8.00 -10.65
CA ASP A 15 -5.01 -8.49 -11.60
C ASP A 15 -3.79 -7.57 -11.67
N TYR A 16 -4.03 -6.25 -11.64
CA TYR A 16 -2.94 -5.26 -11.62
C TYR A 16 -2.11 -5.35 -10.33
N MET A 17 -2.76 -5.48 -9.17
CA MET A 17 -2.07 -5.65 -7.89
C MET A 17 -1.28 -6.96 -7.84
N GLU A 18 -1.83 -8.06 -8.34
CA GLU A 18 -1.14 -9.36 -8.41
C GLU A 18 0.08 -9.33 -9.34
N PHE A 19 -0.04 -8.65 -10.49
CA PHE A 19 1.10 -8.43 -11.37
C PHE A 19 2.20 -7.60 -10.68
N ALA A 20 1.83 -6.51 -10.01
CA ALA A 20 2.77 -5.63 -9.33
C ALA A 20 3.46 -6.32 -8.13
N THR A 21 2.73 -7.09 -7.32
CA THR A 21 3.33 -7.85 -6.20
C THR A 21 4.32 -8.89 -6.69
N LYS A 22 3.99 -9.63 -7.76
CA LYS A 22 4.91 -10.60 -8.39
C LYS A 22 6.14 -9.94 -9.00
N LEU A 23 5.98 -8.77 -9.60
CA LEU A 23 7.08 -8.04 -10.23
C LEU A 23 8.13 -7.57 -9.22
N PHE A 24 7.68 -7.02 -8.09
CA PHE A 24 8.56 -6.42 -7.08
C PHE A 24 8.85 -7.33 -5.88
N GLY A 25 8.20 -8.50 -5.79
CA GLY A 25 8.39 -9.46 -4.70
C GLY A 25 7.84 -9.00 -3.35
N PHE A 26 6.81 -8.13 -3.34
CA PHE A 26 6.16 -7.65 -2.12
C PHE A 26 4.90 -8.46 -1.80
N ASP A 27 4.62 -8.68 -0.51
CA ASP A 27 3.41 -9.37 -0.06
C ASP A 27 2.10 -8.61 -0.38
N SER A 28 2.17 -7.28 -0.50
CA SER A 28 1.02 -6.44 -0.81
C SER A 28 1.48 -5.17 -1.52
N PHE A 29 0.69 -4.73 -2.51
CA PHE A 29 0.96 -3.53 -3.30
C PHE A 29 -0.14 -2.50 -3.10
N TYR A 30 0.25 -1.26 -2.81
CA TYR A 30 -0.66 -0.13 -2.67
C TYR A 30 -0.44 0.83 -3.84
N HIS A 31 -1.46 0.97 -4.69
CA HIS A 31 -1.39 1.81 -5.87
C HIS A 31 -2.01 3.19 -5.59
N GLU A 32 -1.15 4.20 -5.48
CA GLU A 32 -1.51 5.62 -5.49
C GLU A 32 -0.78 6.34 -6.63
N TYR A 33 -1.24 7.54 -6.98
CA TYR A 33 -0.46 8.45 -7.83
C TYR A 33 0.92 8.68 -7.21
N TRP A 34 1.95 8.75 -8.07
CA TRP A 34 3.37 8.78 -7.67
C TRP A 34 3.71 9.77 -6.54
N CYS A 35 3.06 10.95 -6.52
CA CYS A 35 3.28 11.96 -5.48
C CYS A 35 2.73 11.52 -4.10
N GLU A 36 1.57 10.86 -4.07
CA GLU A 36 0.91 10.42 -2.83
C GLU A 36 1.51 9.12 -2.27
N GLY A 37 2.15 8.31 -3.13
CA GLY A 37 2.89 7.11 -2.73
C GLY A 37 4.03 7.40 -1.74
N VAL A 38 4.70 8.54 -1.88
CA VAL A 38 5.80 8.95 -0.98
C VAL A 38 5.29 9.33 0.41
N GLU A 39 4.17 10.06 0.49
CA GLU A 39 3.59 10.39 1.79
C GLU A 39 3.07 9.13 2.50
N THR A 40 2.51 8.19 1.73
CA THR A 40 2.02 6.91 2.25
C THR A 40 3.15 6.07 2.82
N SER A 41 4.30 5.99 2.14
CA SER A 41 5.47 5.24 2.62
C SER A 41 6.00 5.83 3.93
N ILE A 42 6.11 7.16 4.03
CA ILE A 42 6.53 7.85 5.27
C ILE A 42 5.56 7.54 6.42
N LYS A 43 4.25 7.59 6.17
CA LYS A 43 3.22 7.28 7.19
C LYS A 43 3.31 5.82 7.64
N LEU A 44 3.49 4.88 6.70
CA LEU A 44 3.66 3.45 6.99
C LEU A 44 4.90 3.19 7.84
N SER A 45 6.05 3.73 7.45
CA SER A 45 7.31 3.58 8.19
C SER A 45 7.19 4.12 9.62
N ARG A 46 6.57 5.28 9.80
CA ARG A 46 6.31 5.86 11.14
C ARG A 46 5.40 4.97 11.97
N LYS A 47 4.27 4.51 11.41
CA LYS A 47 3.32 3.60 12.09
C LYS A 47 4.02 2.31 12.53
N TRP A 48 4.80 1.71 11.64
CA TRP A 48 5.56 0.49 11.93
C TRP A 48 6.57 0.70 13.07
N GLY A 49 7.31 1.81 13.06
CA GLY A 49 8.22 2.18 14.15
C GLY A 49 7.51 2.32 15.51
N TYR A 50 6.31 2.91 15.56
CA TYR A 50 5.52 2.98 16.79
C TYR A 50 5.05 1.61 17.28
N LEU A 51 4.63 0.72 16.38
CA LEU A 51 4.22 -0.65 16.73
C LEU A 51 5.39 -1.45 17.31
N LYS A 52 6.57 -1.39 16.67
CA LYS A 52 7.77 -2.07 17.17
C LYS A 52 8.26 -1.50 18.50
N ARG A 53 8.28 -0.19 18.66
CA ARG A 53 8.69 0.47 19.92
C ARG A 53 7.74 0.19 21.09
N ARG A 54 6.43 0.10 20.85
CA ARG A 54 5.45 -0.32 21.89
C ARG A 54 5.65 -1.78 22.30
N SER A 55 6.01 -2.65 21.36
CA SER A 55 6.25 -4.07 21.65
C SER A 55 7.55 -4.36 22.42
N MET A 56 8.47 -3.40 22.49
CA MET A 56 9.75 -3.50 23.22
C MET A 56 9.71 -2.89 24.64
N LYS A 57 8.57 -2.33 25.07
CA LYS A 57 8.32 -2.03 26.49
C LYS A 57 7.89 -3.34 27.17
N ILE A 58 8.88 -4.10 27.63
CA ILE A 58 8.73 -5.17 28.62
C ILE A 58 9.27 -4.61 29.94
#